data_AF-A0A939EE04-F1
#
_entry.id   AF-A0A939EE04-F1
#
_cell.length_a   1.000
_cell.length_b   1.000
_cell.length_c   1.000
_cell.angle_alpha   90.00
_cell.angle_beta   90.00
_cell.angle_gamma   90.00
#
_symmetry.space_group_name_H-M   'P 1'
#
loop_
_entity.id
_entity.type
_entity.pdbx_description
1 polymer ?
#
loop_
_entity_poly.entity_id
_entity_poly.type
_entity_poly.pdbx_seq_one_letter_code
_entity_poly.pdbx_strand_id
1 'polypeptide(L)'
;MTVEDRLPDQFSRDLLAGSLMVAKDQKNPVRLHLAAAGLRELFGHILHADAPDDEVRACAWFKQEPNTKTVTRLQKAIYSTQGGLSDAFVERLGLDVEDLHRAAIRSIEALNKATHVRPDTLVNDEAAIKSFIDEALAALEGLLLSFSEGRSAVKEALVDDVYRAMSDALIERTFDDIDILAGKGYEIDPWIDDAEIEIEALGSQVILVRFSGVANVTLHYGSKHDAVEIQHDFPFWLRFEAPVKKPTELTLVAHHFDDTSWYT
;
A
#
# COMPACT_ATOMS: atom_id res chain seq x y z
N MET A 1 16.88 6.96 -2.80
CA MET A 1 16.06 6.52 -1.66
C MET A 1 16.90 5.55 -0.86
N THR A 2 17.18 5.86 0.40
CA THR A 2 17.94 4.97 1.30
C THR A 2 17.00 3.95 1.95
N VAL A 3 17.54 2.93 2.62
CA VAL A 3 16.74 1.97 3.40
C VAL A 3 15.92 2.69 4.49
N GLU A 4 16.46 3.77 5.05
CA GLU A 4 15.81 4.57 6.11
C GLU A 4 14.51 5.23 5.63
N ASP A 5 14.46 5.64 4.37
CA ASP A 5 13.28 6.25 3.74
C ASP A 5 12.10 5.25 3.61
N ARG A 6 12.39 3.95 3.64
CA ARG A 6 11.41 2.86 3.51
C ARG A 6 10.96 2.28 4.85
N LEU A 7 11.50 2.78 5.96
CA LEU A 7 11.13 2.29 7.29
C LEU A 7 9.79 2.89 7.75
N PRO A 8 8.93 2.10 8.41
CA PRO A 8 7.53 2.48 8.65
C PRO A 8 7.38 3.65 9.63
N ASP A 9 8.33 3.84 10.56
CA ASP A 9 8.22 4.83 11.62
C ASP A 9 9.58 5.27 12.19
N GLN A 10 9.53 6.21 13.12
CA GLN A 10 10.72 6.72 13.79
C GLN A 10 11.40 5.67 14.66
N PHE A 11 10.63 4.80 15.31
CA PHE A 11 11.17 3.72 16.12
C PHE A 11 12.08 2.79 15.29
N SER A 12 11.64 2.42 14.09
CA SER A 12 12.40 1.62 13.14
C SER A 12 13.72 2.29 12.76
N ARG A 13 13.68 3.61 12.49
CA ARG A 13 14.88 4.40 12.16
C ARG A 13 15.86 4.44 13.33
N ASP A 14 15.36 4.67 14.55
CA ASP A 14 16.17 4.71 15.76
C ASP A 14 16.82 3.35 16.06
N LEU A 15 16.07 2.26 15.87
CA LEU A 15 16.54 0.89 16.09
C LEU A 15 17.61 0.48 15.08
N LEU A 16 17.45 0.86 13.80
CA LEU A 16 18.48 0.69 12.78
C LEU A 16 19.74 1.48 13.14
N ALA A 17 19.61 2.77 13.41
CA ALA A 17 20.73 3.65 13.75
C ALA A 17 21.49 3.14 14.98
N GLY A 18 20.78 2.78 16.05
CA GLY A 18 21.34 2.21 17.26
C GLY A 18 22.08 0.90 17.02
N SER A 19 21.51 -0.01 16.24
CA SER A 19 22.16 -1.28 15.88
C SER A 19 23.47 -1.06 15.11
N LEU A 20 23.49 -0.11 14.19
CA LEU A 20 24.69 0.26 13.43
C LEU A 20 25.74 0.97 14.29
N MET A 21 25.33 1.79 15.26
CA MET A 21 26.23 2.40 16.23
C MET A 21 26.92 1.33 17.08
N VAL A 22 26.16 0.34 17.56
CA VAL A 22 26.70 -0.78 18.33
C VAL A 22 27.71 -1.56 17.50
N ALA A 23 27.39 -1.89 16.24
CA ALA A 23 28.32 -2.60 15.36
C ALA A 23 29.67 -1.87 15.17
N LYS A 24 29.64 -0.54 15.18
CA LYS A 24 30.83 0.33 15.04
C LYS A 24 31.64 0.49 16.33
N ASP A 25 31.11 0.10 17.50
CA ASP A 25 31.81 0.22 18.77
C ASP A 25 32.91 -0.83 18.91
N GLN A 26 34.12 -0.49 18.46
CA GLN A 26 35.30 -1.36 18.52
C GLN A 26 35.72 -1.77 19.94
N LYS A 27 35.22 -1.09 20.98
CA LYS A 27 35.51 -1.43 22.38
C LYS A 27 34.56 -2.48 22.94
N ASN A 28 33.47 -2.78 22.23
CA ASN A 28 32.46 -3.73 22.66
C ASN A 28 32.70 -5.13 22.07
N PRO A 29 33.14 -6.11 22.87
CA PRO A 29 33.46 -7.46 22.39
C PRO A 29 32.23 -8.29 21.97
N VAL A 30 31.01 -7.80 22.26
CA VAL A 30 29.74 -8.45 21.87
C VAL A 30 28.96 -7.61 20.84
N ARG A 31 29.61 -6.64 20.20
CA ARG A 31 28.98 -5.70 19.25
C ARG A 31 28.22 -6.39 18.13
N LEU A 32 28.72 -7.51 17.61
CA LEU A 32 28.02 -8.28 16.58
C LEU A 32 26.68 -8.83 17.11
N HIS A 33 26.70 -9.50 18.26
CA HIS A 33 25.51 -10.12 18.86
C HIS A 33 24.44 -9.08 19.20
N LEU A 34 24.85 -7.94 19.74
CA LEU A 34 23.93 -6.86 20.08
C LEU A 34 23.35 -6.17 18.83
N ALA A 35 24.18 -5.89 17.81
CA ALA A 35 23.69 -5.35 16.54
C ALA A 35 22.73 -6.33 15.86
N ALA A 36 23.04 -7.63 15.85
CA ALA A 36 22.17 -8.67 15.30
C ALA A 36 20.85 -8.80 16.06
N ALA A 37 20.85 -8.64 17.38
CA ALA A 37 19.64 -8.63 18.18
C ALA A 37 18.75 -7.42 17.81
N GLY A 38 19.35 -6.22 17.69
CA GLY A 38 18.62 -5.02 17.26
C GLY A 38 18.05 -5.14 15.85
N LEU A 39 18.82 -5.68 14.89
CA LEU A 39 18.34 -5.93 13.52
C LEU A 39 17.21 -6.98 13.47
N ARG A 40 17.23 -7.99 14.36
CA ARG A 40 16.14 -8.97 14.48
C ARG A 40 14.87 -8.33 15.05
N GLU A 41 15.01 -7.46 16.04
CA GLU A 41 13.88 -6.71 16.59
C GLU A 41 13.28 -5.78 15.53
N LEU A 42 14.13 -5.08 14.76
CA LEU A 42 13.71 -4.26 13.63
C LEU A 42 12.93 -5.06 12.60
N PHE A 43 13.44 -6.23 12.22
CA PHE A 43 12.73 -7.15 11.33
C PHE A 43 11.36 -7.55 11.88
N GLY A 44 11.28 -7.92 13.16
CA GLY A 44 10.01 -8.29 13.80
C GLY A 44 9.01 -7.14 13.78
N HIS A 45 9.47 -5.93 14.07
CA HIS A 45 8.66 -4.72 14.05
C HIS A 45 8.15 -4.38 12.65
N ILE A 46 9.01 -4.41 11.63
CA ILE A 46 8.62 -4.16 10.23
C ILE A 46 7.55 -5.16 9.79
N LEU A 47 7.74 -6.46 10.06
CA LEU A 47 6.74 -7.48 9.74
C LEU A 47 5.41 -7.26 10.48
N HIS A 48 5.45 -6.74 11.70
CA HIS A 48 4.23 -6.45 12.46
C HIS A 48 3.53 -5.19 11.95
N ALA A 49 4.28 -4.14 11.59
CA ALA A 49 3.75 -2.91 11.03
C ALA A 49 3.10 -3.14 9.66
N ASP A 50 3.73 -3.95 8.80
CA ASP A 50 3.26 -4.22 7.45
C ASP A 50 2.14 -5.27 7.41
N ALA A 51 2.22 -6.29 8.28
CA ALA A 51 1.21 -7.35 8.39
C ALA A 51 0.78 -7.56 9.86
N PRO A 52 -0.04 -6.64 10.42
CA PRO A 52 -0.57 -6.76 11.77
C PRO A 52 -1.30 -8.09 11.99
N ASP A 53 -1.13 -8.63 13.18
CA ASP A 53 -1.57 -9.98 13.53
C ASP A 53 -3.10 -10.14 13.53
N ASP A 54 -3.81 -9.07 13.85
CA ASP A 54 -5.26 -8.92 13.80
C ASP A 54 -5.77 -8.76 12.36
N GLU A 55 -5.13 -7.92 11.55
CA GLU A 55 -5.46 -7.75 10.13
C GLU A 55 -5.30 -9.07 9.36
N VAL A 56 -4.18 -9.78 9.55
CA VAL A 56 -3.97 -11.07 8.90
C VAL A 56 -5.03 -12.08 9.32
N ARG A 57 -5.42 -12.11 10.60
CA ARG A 57 -6.49 -12.99 11.10
C ARG A 57 -7.87 -12.64 10.57
N ALA A 58 -8.12 -11.38 10.25
CA ALA A 58 -9.39 -10.94 9.70
C ALA A 58 -9.58 -11.40 8.24
N CYS A 59 -8.50 -11.69 7.51
CA CYS A 59 -8.54 -12.09 6.11
C CYS A 59 -9.38 -13.36 5.87
N ALA A 60 -10.18 -13.35 4.81
CA ALA A 60 -11.06 -14.50 4.50
C ALA A 60 -10.28 -15.78 4.13
N TRP A 61 -9.06 -15.63 3.62
CA TRP A 61 -8.15 -16.73 3.29
C TRP A 61 -7.38 -17.27 4.50
N PHE A 62 -7.39 -16.56 5.64
CA PHE A 62 -6.61 -16.96 6.81
C PHE A 62 -7.11 -18.28 7.40
N LYS A 63 -6.15 -19.13 7.77
CA LYS A 63 -6.40 -20.38 8.50
C LYS A 63 -5.36 -20.52 9.60
N GLN A 64 -5.79 -20.71 10.85
CA GLN A 64 -4.85 -20.91 11.95
C GLN A 64 -4.11 -22.24 11.77
N GLU A 65 -2.78 -22.18 11.77
CA GLU A 65 -1.94 -23.37 11.71
C GLU A 65 -2.06 -24.18 13.01
N PRO A 66 -2.23 -25.53 12.97
CA PRO A 66 -2.53 -26.35 14.15
C PRO A 66 -1.49 -26.25 15.28
N ASN A 67 -0.24 -25.98 14.92
CA ASN A 67 0.92 -26.06 15.83
C ASN A 67 1.39 -24.69 16.33
N THR A 68 0.65 -23.62 16.06
CA THR A 68 0.98 -22.28 16.58
C THR A 68 -0.28 -21.49 16.89
N LYS A 69 -0.18 -20.56 17.85
CA LYS A 69 -1.23 -19.56 18.15
C LYS A 69 -0.95 -18.22 17.47
N THR A 70 0.22 -18.06 16.87
CA THR A 70 0.64 -16.83 16.20
C THR A 70 0.36 -16.91 14.71
N VAL A 71 0.26 -15.76 14.05
CA VAL A 71 0.33 -15.68 12.59
C VAL A 71 1.72 -16.13 12.15
N THR A 72 1.79 -16.94 11.09
CA THR A 72 3.08 -17.41 10.56
C THR A 72 3.74 -16.35 9.68
N ARG A 73 5.05 -16.45 9.49
CA ARG A 73 5.78 -15.58 8.54
C ARG A 73 5.27 -15.73 7.11
N LEU A 74 4.87 -16.94 6.73
CA LEU A 74 4.22 -17.21 5.45
C LEU A 74 2.93 -16.40 5.30
N GLN A 75 2.06 -16.45 6.30
CA GLN A 75 0.80 -15.69 6.30
C GLN A 75 1.03 -14.17 6.30
N LYS A 76 2.06 -13.70 7.00
CA LYS A 76 2.47 -12.29 6.91
C LYS A 76 2.94 -11.93 5.51
N ALA A 77 3.79 -12.76 4.88
CA ALA A 77 4.24 -12.54 3.51
C ALA A 77 3.08 -12.44 2.51
N ILE A 78 2.11 -13.34 2.59
CA ILE A 78 0.89 -13.33 1.76
C ILE A 78 0.14 -12.01 1.97
N TYR A 79 -0.09 -11.64 3.23
CA TYR A 79 -0.80 -10.40 3.54
C TYR A 79 -0.03 -9.18 3.03
N SER A 80 1.29 -9.12 3.23
CA SER A 80 2.17 -8.04 2.80
C SER A 80 2.09 -7.77 1.30
N THR A 81 1.88 -8.82 0.49
CA THR A 81 1.78 -8.68 -0.97
C THR A 81 0.34 -8.43 -1.44
N GLN A 82 -0.65 -9.21 -1.01
CA GLN A 82 -2.01 -9.14 -1.59
C GLN A 82 -3.12 -8.69 -0.64
N GLY A 83 -2.79 -8.44 0.63
CA GLY A 83 -3.75 -8.05 1.67
C GLY A 83 -4.81 -9.10 1.89
N GLY A 84 -6.06 -8.68 2.01
CA GLY A 84 -7.19 -9.59 2.22
C GLY A 84 -7.65 -10.36 0.98
N LEU A 85 -7.18 -10.03 -0.22
CA LEU A 85 -7.64 -10.66 -1.46
C LEU A 85 -7.32 -12.16 -1.46
N SER A 86 -8.21 -12.97 -2.02
CA SER A 86 -7.95 -14.40 -2.19
C SER A 86 -7.01 -14.65 -3.37
N ASP A 87 -6.22 -15.72 -3.30
CA ASP A 87 -5.33 -16.15 -4.39
C ASP A 87 -6.09 -16.24 -5.72
N ALA A 88 -7.26 -16.88 -5.73
CA ALA A 88 -8.11 -17.00 -6.92
C ALA A 88 -8.61 -15.66 -7.49
N PHE A 89 -8.66 -14.59 -6.69
CA PHE A 89 -8.95 -13.25 -7.19
C PHE A 89 -7.69 -12.63 -7.81
N VAL A 90 -6.55 -12.71 -7.12
CA VAL A 90 -5.27 -12.19 -7.59
C VAL A 90 -4.84 -12.87 -8.90
N GLU A 91 -5.03 -14.18 -9.04
CA GLU A 91 -4.79 -14.91 -10.30
C GLU A 91 -5.67 -14.42 -11.46
N ARG A 92 -6.92 -14.02 -11.16
CA ARG A 92 -7.85 -13.49 -12.16
C ARG A 92 -7.43 -12.12 -12.67
N LEU A 93 -6.71 -11.35 -11.84
CA LEU A 93 -6.05 -10.11 -12.26
C LEU A 93 -4.83 -10.37 -13.17
N GLY A 94 -4.48 -11.64 -13.42
CA GLY A 94 -3.37 -12.03 -14.31
C GLY A 94 -2.01 -12.14 -13.61
N LEU A 95 -1.99 -12.13 -12.27
CA LEU A 95 -0.76 -12.24 -11.48
C LEU A 95 -0.48 -13.69 -11.09
N ASP A 96 0.79 -14.10 -11.12
CA ASP A 96 1.24 -15.38 -10.58
C ASP A 96 1.40 -15.26 -9.05
N VAL A 97 0.43 -15.81 -8.32
CA VAL A 97 0.41 -15.78 -6.87
C VAL A 97 1.56 -16.59 -6.25
N GLU A 98 1.97 -17.68 -6.90
CA GLU A 98 3.06 -18.52 -6.41
C GLU A 98 4.39 -17.76 -6.47
N ASP A 99 4.66 -17.07 -7.57
CA ASP A 99 5.86 -16.24 -7.72
C ASP A 99 5.87 -15.06 -6.76
N LEU A 100 4.72 -14.39 -6.60
CA LEU A 100 4.53 -13.28 -5.66
C LEU A 100 4.86 -13.68 -4.23
N HIS A 101 4.25 -14.77 -3.74
CA HIS A 101 4.48 -15.27 -2.38
C HIS A 101 5.91 -15.75 -2.21
N ARG A 102 6.45 -16.46 -3.20
CA ARG A 102 7.81 -17.01 -3.15
C ARG A 102 8.87 -15.92 -3.05
N ALA A 103 8.71 -14.80 -3.75
CA ALA A 103 9.60 -13.65 -3.62
C ALA A 103 9.62 -13.09 -2.19
N ALA A 104 8.44 -12.85 -1.61
CA ALA A 104 8.29 -12.34 -0.25
C ALA A 104 8.86 -13.30 0.81
N ILE A 105 8.54 -14.58 0.71
CA ILE A 105 9.05 -15.63 1.63
C ILE A 105 10.57 -15.72 1.58
N ARG A 106 11.17 -15.73 0.38
CA ARG A 106 12.63 -15.79 0.23
C ARG A 106 13.31 -14.59 0.90
N SER A 107 12.72 -13.41 0.80
CA SER A 107 13.27 -12.21 1.44
C SER A 107 13.20 -12.28 2.97
N ILE A 108 12.10 -12.80 3.52
CA ILE A 108 11.97 -13.09 4.96
C ILE A 108 13.03 -14.09 5.42
N GLU A 109 13.21 -15.19 4.67
CA GLU A 109 14.20 -16.23 5.00
C GLU A 109 15.63 -15.69 4.93
N ALA A 110 15.94 -14.89 3.91
CA ALA A 110 17.23 -14.25 3.74
C ALA A 110 17.56 -13.33 4.93
N LEU A 111 16.63 -12.46 5.34
CA LEU A 111 16.85 -11.57 6.48
C LEU A 111 16.92 -12.33 7.82
N ASN A 112 16.07 -13.34 8.01
CA ASN A 112 16.13 -14.18 9.20
C ASN A 112 17.47 -14.92 9.31
N LYS A 113 18.04 -15.37 8.19
CA LYS A 113 19.37 -15.98 8.13
C LYS A 113 20.47 -14.94 8.38
N ALA A 114 20.41 -13.79 7.72
CA ALA A 114 21.42 -12.74 7.79
C ALA A 114 21.50 -12.08 9.18
N THR A 115 20.43 -12.12 9.97
CA THR A 115 20.43 -11.64 11.35
C THR A 115 20.82 -12.71 12.37
N HIS A 116 20.99 -13.97 11.96
CA HIS A 116 21.30 -15.07 12.88
C HIS A 116 22.76 -15.09 13.29
N VAL A 117 23.01 -15.01 14.60
CA VAL A 117 24.35 -15.13 15.18
C VAL A 117 24.38 -16.39 16.06
N ARG A 118 25.46 -17.16 15.95
CA ARG A 118 25.67 -18.36 16.78
C ARG A 118 25.99 -17.95 18.22
N PRO A 119 25.33 -18.55 19.23
CA PRO A 119 25.52 -18.18 20.64
C PRO A 119 26.92 -18.50 21.18
N ASP A 120 27.60 -19.50 20.61
CA ASP A 120 28.85 -20.05 21.19
C ASP A 120 30.14 -19.49 20.56
N THR A 121 30.07 -18.39 19.80
CA THR A 121 31.24 -17.81 19.15
C THR A 121 31.18 -16.29 19.17
N LEU A 122 32.11 -15.67 19.88
CA LEU A 122 32.35 -14.23 19.79
C LEU A 122 33.13 -13.93 18.52
N VAL A 123 32.58 -13.05 17.68
CA VAL A 123 33.24 -12.57 16.46
C VAL A 123 33.76 -11.17 16.74
N ASN A 124 35.08 -11.02 16.76
CA ASN A 124 35.75 -9.72 16.97
C ASN A 124 36.43 -9.19 15.70
N ASP A 125 36.53 -10.02 14.66
CA ASP A 125 37.10 -9.63 13.37
C ASP A 125 36.26 -8.54 12.70
N GLU A 126 36.87 -7.41 12.39
CA GLU A 126 36.18 -6.24 11.85
C GLU A 126 35.61 -6.50 10.46
N ALA A 127 36.33 -7.24 9.62
CA ALA A 127 35.87 -7.59 8.28
C ALA A 127 34.63 -8.51 8.34
N ALA A 128 34.64 -9.52 9.22
CA ALA A 128 33.50 -10.39 9.44
C ALA A 128 32.26 -9.63 9.96
N ILE A 129 32.45 -8.69 10.89
CA ILE A 129 31.35 -7.87 11.42
C ILE A 129 30.79 -6.97 10.32
N LYS A 130 31.66 -6.33 9.53
CA LYS A 130 31.22 -5.51 8.41
C LYS A 130 30.43 -6.33 7.38
N SER A 131 30.93 -7.50 6.99
CA SER A 131 30.24 -8.41 6.05
C SER A 131 28.87 -8.79 6.56
N PHE A 132 28.76 -9.15 7.83
CA PHE A 132 27.47 -9.49 8.45
C PHE A 132 26.47 -8.35 8.39
N ILE A 133 26.91 -7.12 8.72
CA ILE A 133 26.03 -5.95 8.68
C ILE A 133 25.60 -5.64 7.25
N ASP A 134 26.53 -5.66 6.29
CA ASP A 134 26.21 -5.41 4.88
C ASP A 134 25.22 -6.45 4.34
N GLU A 135 25.41 -7.74 4.68
CA GLU A 135 24.48 -8.82 4.32
C GLU A 135 23.09 -8.62 4.93
N ALA A 136 23.02 -8.21 6.21
CA ALA A 136 21.75 -7.96 6.88
C ALA A 136 21.01 -6.74 6.31
N LEU A 137 21.73 -5.67 5.97
CA LEU A 137 21.16 -4.48 5.34
C LEU A 137 20.64 -4.79 3.92
N ALA A 138 21.41 -5.53 3.13
CA ALA A 138 20.97 -5.95 1.80
C ALA A 138 19.72 -6.85 1.86
N ALA A 139 19.67 -7.78 2.83
CA ALA A 139 18.49 -8.62 3.04
C ALA A 139 17.27 -7.82 3.51
N LEU A 140 17.48 -6.79 4.34
CA LEU A 140 16.42 -5.89 4.78
C LEU A 140 15.86 -5.06 3.61
N GLU A 141 16.75 -4.51 2.79
CA GLU A 141 16.35 -3.77 1.58
C GLU A 141 15.56 -4.67 0.62
N GLY A 142 16.04 -5.90 0.39
CA GLY A 142 15.35 -6.89 -0.44
C GLY A 142 13.95 -7.24 0.08
N LEU A 143 13.78 -7.36 1.41
CA LEU A 143 12.47 -7.56 2.03
C LEU A 143 11.52 -6.40 1.77
N LEU A 144 11.96 -5.17 2.08
CA LEU A 144 11.13 -3.97 1.90
C LEU A 144 10.75 -3.79 0.43
N LEU A 145 11.69 -4.02 -0.49
CA LEU A 145 11.43 -3.95 -1.93
C LEU A 145 10.41 -5.01 -2.36
N SER A 146 10.61 -6.27 -1.96
CA SER A 146 9.72 -7.37 -2.32
C SER A 146 8.28 -7.16 -1.84
N PHE A 147 8.09 -6.56 -0.66
CA PHE A 147 6.76 -6.22 -0.16
C PHE A 147 6.14 -5.08 -0.97
N SER A 148 6.91 -4.00 -1.21
CA SER A 148 6.41 -2.86 -1.97
C SER A 148 6.06 -3.23 -3.41
N GLU A 149 6.93 -3.97 -4.11
CA GLU A 149 6.72 -4.39 -5.50
C GLU A 149 5.54 -5.36 -5.60
N GLY A 150 5.46 -6.32 -4.68
CA GLY A 150 4.34 -7.25 -4.65
C GLY A 150 3.01 -6.56 -4.39
N ARG A 151 2.98 -5.60 -3.46
CA ARG A 151 1.80 -4.80 -3.17
C ARG A 151 1.39 -3.91 -4.34
N SER A 152 2.35 -3.23 -4.96
CA SER A 152 2.10 -2.36 -6.12
C SER A 152 1.57 -3.15 -7.29
N ALA A 153 2.15 -4.32 -7.61
CA ALA A 153 1.66 -5.17 -8.69
C ALA A 153 0.18 -5.56 -8.52
N VAL A 154 -0.23 -5.91 -7.29
CA VAL A 154 -1.64 -6.22 -6.99
C VAL A 154 -2.53 -4.98 -7.10
N LYS A 155 -2.07 -3.82 -6.60
CA LYS A 155 -2.81 -2.57 -6.70
C LYS A 155 -2.99 -2.13 -8.15
N GLU A 156 -1.94 -2.16 -8.96
CA GLU A 156 -1.94 -1.79 -10.37
C GLU A 156 -2.88 -2.70 -11.18
N ALA A 157 -2.81 -4.01 -10.96
CA ALA A 157 -3.69 -4.96 -11.65
C ALA A 157 -5.18 -4.81 -11.26
N LEU A 158 -5.46 -4.22 -10.09
CA LEU A 158 -6.83 -3.95 -9.64
C LEU A 158 -7.45 -2.70 -10.27
N VAL A 159 -6.63 -1.75 -10.76
CA VAL A 159 -7.09 -0.44 -11.26
C VAL A 159 -8.16 -0.58 -12.34
N ASP A 160 -7.94 -1.45 -13.33
CA ASP A 160 -8.88 -1.64 -14.45
C ASP A 160 -10.26 -2.10 -13.99
N ASP A 161 -10.32 -3.04 -13.05
CA ASP A 161 -11.57 -3.61 -12.54
C ASP A 161 -12.35 -2.58 -11.71
N VAL A 162 -11.67 -1.80 -10.87
CA VAL A 162 -12.32 -0.75 -10.07
C VAL A 162 -12.72 0.45 -10.92
N TYR A 163 -11.96 0.78 -11.97
CA TYR A 163 -12.31 1.85 -12.91
C TYR A 163 -13.61 1.58 -13.65
N ARG A 164 -13.76 0.36 -14.18
CA ARG A 164 -15.00 -0.08 -14.84
C ARG A 164 -16.19 -0.01 -13.88
N ALA A 165 -16.02 -0.55 -12.68
CA ALA A 165 -17.07 -0.54 -11.67
C ALA A 165 -17.46 0.88 -11.22
N MET A 166 -16.48 1.79 -11.09
CA MET A 166 -16.73 3.18 -10.75
C MET A 166 -17.47 3.90 -11.88
N SER A 167 -17.04 3.71 -13.13
CA SER A 167 -17.70 4.31 -14.30
C SER A 167 -19.18 3.92 -14.35
N ASP A 168 -19.51 2.64 -14.12
CA ASP A 168 -20.89 2.17 -14.05
C ASP A 168 -21.67 2.84 -12.90
N ALA A 169 -21.05 2.91 -11.71
CA ALA A 169 -21.65 3.54 -10.53
C ALA A 169 -21.87 5.06 -10.67
N LEU A 170 -21.02 5.73 -11.45
CA LEU A 170 -21.11 7.18 -11.71
C LEU A 170 -22.17 7.50 -12.76
N ILE A 171 -22.31 6.68 -13.81
CA ILE A 171 -23.38 6.81 -14.80
C ILE A 171 -24.76 6.68 -14.13
N GLU A 172 -24.88 5.80 -13.13
CA GLU A 172 -26.12 5.62 -12.36
C GLU A 172 -26.39 6.74 -11.34
N ARG A 173 -25.39 7.56 -10.98
CA ARG A 173 -25.48 8.61 -9.97
C ARG A 173 -25.16 9.98 -10.56
N THR A 174 -26.20 10.74 -10.86
CA THR A 174 -26.06 12.16 -11.22
C THR A 174 -25.56 12.94 -9.98
N PHE A 175 -24.60 13.86 -10.18
CA PHE A 175 -24.07 14.70 -9.12
C PHE A 175 -25.10 15.74 -8.69
N ASP A 176 -25.89 15.42 -7.65
CA ASP A 176 -26.86 16.33 -7.02
C ASP A 176 -26.19 17.64 -6.54
N ASP A 177 -24.89 17.60 -6.20
CA ASP A 177 -24.14 18.77 -5.72
C ASP A 177 -23.89 19.81 -6.84
N ILE A 178 -23.81 19.38 -8.10
CA ILE A 178 -23.68 20.30 -9.25
C ILE A 178 -25.06 20.88 -9.62
N ASP A 179 -26.13 20.15 -9.32
CA ASP A 179 -27.52 20.55 -9.58
C ASP A 179 -27.93 21.81 -8.78
N ILE A 180 -27.34 21.99 -7.59
CA ILE A 180 -27.53 23.18 -6.74
C ILE A 180 -27.05 24.47 -7.43
N LEU A 181 -26.09 24.36 -8.35
CA LEU A 181 -25.32 25.49 -8.84
C LEU A 181 -25.80 26.03 -10.20
N ALA A 182 -26.59 25.27 -10.96
CA ALA A 182 -26.95 25.61 -12.34
C ALA A 182 -28.47 25.74 -12.53
N GLY A 183 -29.04 26.87 -12.10
CA GLY A 183 -30.48 27.15 -12.10
C GLY A 183 -31.22 27.16 -13.45
N LYS A 184 -30.57 26.84 -14.60
CA LYS A 184 -31.21 26.76 -15.93
C LYS A 184 -30.80 25.56 -16.79
N GLY A 185 -30.12 24.59 -16.21
CA GLY A 185 -29.60 23.42 -16.93
C GLY A 185 -28.12 23.56 -17.25
N TYR A 186 -27.42 22.44 -17.13
CA TYR A 186 -25.99 22.29 -17.32
C TYR A 186 -25.73 20.91 -17.93
N GLU A 187 -24.62 20.79 -18.63
CA GLU A 187 -24.07 19.51 -19.07
C GLU A 187 -22.77 19.27 -18.30
N ILE A 188 -22.62 18.10 -17.68
CA ILE A 188 -21.36 17.64 -17.08
C ILE A 188 -20.82 16.52 -17.94
N ASP A 189 -19.56 16.64 -18.34
CA ASP A 189 -18.76 15.55 -18.87
C ASP A 189 -17.54 15.36 -17.97
N PRO A 190 -17.62 14.47 -16.95
CA PRO A 190 -16.49 14.23 -16.06
C PRO A 190 -15.42 13.41 -16.79
N TRP A 191 -14.23 13.99 -16.92
CA TRP A 191 -13.07 13.29 -17.43
C TRP A 191 -12.23 12.76 -16.27
N ILE A 192 -12.06 11.44 -16.24
CA ILE A 192 -11.20 10.73 -15.29
C ILE A 192 -10.06 10.12 -16.10
N ASP A 193 -8.83 10.51 -15.77
CA ASP A 193 -7.63 9.88 -16.29
C ASP A 193 -7.39 8.57 -15.51
N ASP A 194 -7.13 7.48 -16.21
CA ASP A 194 -6.80 6.19 -15.58
C ASP A 194 -5.49 6.30 -14.77
N ALA A 195 -4.60 7.23 -15.13
CA ALA A 195 -3.41 7.57 -14.34
C ALA A 195 -3.72 8.25 -13.00
N GLU A 196 -4.95 8.72 -12.77
CA GLU A 196 -5.38 9.39 -11.54
C GLU A 196 -6.19 8.48 -10.59
N ILE A 197 -6.16 7.17 -10.85
CA ILE A 197 -6.78 6.14 -10.01
C ILE A 197 -5.75 5.58 -9.05
N GLU A 198 -6.04 5.67 -7.76
CA GLU A 198 -5.15 5.20 -6.70
C GLU A 198 -5.86 4.20 -5.79
N ILE A 199 -5.30 2.99 -5.66
CA ILE A 199 -5.65 2.08 -4.57
C ILE A 199 -4.90 2.54 -3.30
N GLU A 200 -5.49 3.46 -2.53
CA GLU A 200 -4.88 4.05 -1.33
C GLU A 200 -4.55 2.95 -0.30
N ALA A 201 -5.50 2.06 -0.02
CA ALA A 201 -5.33 0.98 0.96
C ALA A 201 -5.88 -0.36 0.45
N LEU A 202 -5.13 -1.42 0.75
CA LEU A 202 -5.51 -2.81 0.50
C LEU A 202 -5.45 -3.58 1.83
N GLY A 203 -6.52 -3.46 2.62
CA GLY A 203 -6.60 -4.04 3.96
C GLY A 203 -7.08 -5.49 3.97
N SER A 204 -7.41 -5.99 5.17
CA SER A 204 -7.92 -7.35 5.34
C SER A 204 -9.36 -7.55 4.86
N GLN A 205 -10.22 -6.52 4.97
CA GLN A 205 -11.65 -6.60 4.62
C GLN A 205 -12.11 -5.53 3.65
N VAL A 206 -11.42 -4.39 3.59
CA VAL A 206 -11.82 -3.21 2.81
C VAL A 206 -10.65 -2.76 1.93
N ILE A 207 -11.01 -2.28 0.75
CA ILE A 207 -10.12 -1.61 -0.21
C ILE A 207 -10.58 -0.16 -0.26
N LEU A 208 -9.62 0.78 -0.16
CA LEU A 208 -9.86 2.20 -0.38
C LEU A 208 -9.33 2.57 -1.75
N VAL A 209 -10.21 3.17 -2.55
CA VAL A 209 -9.90 3.61 -3.91
C VAL A 209 -10.19 5.10 -4.01
N ARG A 210 -9.26 5.84 -4.58
CA ARG A 210 -9.42 7.25 -4.92
C ARG A 210 -9.41 7.39 -6.43
N PHE A 211 -10.38 8.14 -6.93
CA PHE A 211 -10.42 8.63 -8.30
C PHE A 211 -10.24 10.14 -8.25
N SER A 212 -9.36 10.68 -9.08
CA SER A 212 -9.28 12.12 -9.31
C SER A 212 -9.52 12.40 -10.78
N GLY A 213 -9.96 13.62 -11.08
CA GLY A 213 -10.25 14.02 -12.44
C GLY A 213 -10.71 15.46 -12.52
N VAL A 214 -11.24 15.81 -13.68
CA VAL A 214 -11.77 17.15 -13.97
C VAL A 214 -13.20 17.03 -14.47
N ALA A 215 -14.12 17.70 -13.81
CA ALA A 215 -15.50 17.82 -14.26
C ALA A 215 -15.59 19.01 -15.21
N ASN A 216 -15.77 18.75 -16.51
CA ASN A 216 -16.06 19.79 -17.49
C ASN A 216 -17.56 20.11 -17.41
N VAL A 217 -17.90 21.34 -17.02
CA VAL A 217 -19.27 21.81 -16.85
C VAL A 217 -19.55 22.90 -17.87
N THR A 218 -20.57 22.69 -18.71
CA THR A 218 -21.09 23.71 -19.61
C THR A 218 -22.38 24.29 -19.03
N LEU A 219 -22.36 25.59 -18.75
CA LEU A 219 -23.50 26.33 -18.22
C LEU A 219 -24.24 27.04 -19.35
N HIS A 220 -25.56 26.89 -19.39
CA HIS A 220 -26.41 27.56 -20.37
C HIS A 220 -27.12 28.76 -19.76
N TYR A 221 -26.83 29.95 -20.30
CA TYR A 221 -27.45 31.21 -19.91
C TYR A 221 -28.27 31.80 -21.06
N GLY A 222 -29.21 32.68 -20.72
CA GLY A 222 -29.97 33.46 -21.70
C GLY A 222 -31.30 32.84 -22.12
N SER A 223 -31.89 33.36 -23.20
CA SER A 223 -33.19 32.95 -23.73
C SER A 223 -33.02 32.08 -24.96
N LYS A 224 -34.06 31.39 -25.43
CA LYS A 224 -34.02 30.53 -26.64
C LYS A 224 -33.49 31.25 -27.91
N HIS A 225 -33.50 32.59 -27.92
CA HIS A 225 -33.05 33.41 -29.04
C HIS A 225 -31.72 34.14 -28.78
N ASP A 226 -31.14 33.98 -27.59
CA ASP A 226 -29.90 34.63 -27.15
C ASP A 226 -29.29 33.76 -26.05
N ALA A 227 -28.81 32.57 -26.43
CA ALA A 227 -28.21 31.61 -25.52
C ALA A 227 -26.69 31.79 -25.48
N VAL A 228 -26.11 31.75 -24.29
CA VAL A 228 -24.66 31.82 -24.05
C VAL A 228 -24.25 30.56 -23.30
N GLU A 229 -23.17 29.93 -23.78
CA GLU A 229 -22.56 28.77 -23.14
C GLU A 229 -21.24 29.19 -22.51
N ILE A 230 -21.04 28.82 -21.25
CA ILE A 230 -19.81 29.09 -20.52
C ILE A 230 -19.28 27.77 -19.98
N GLN A 231 -18.05 27.45 -20.33
CA GLN A 231 -17.37 26.24 -19.89
C GLN A 231 -16.52 26.52 -18.64
N HIS A 232 -16.61 25.63 -17.67
CA HIS A 232 -15.81 25.62 -16.47
C HIS A 232 -15.24 24.23 -16.22
N ASP A 233 -14.01 24.19 -15.73
CA ASP A 233 -13.33 22.95 -15.37
C ASP A 233 -13.17 22.93 -13.84
N PHE A 234 -13.65 21.85 -13.22
CA PHE A 234 -13.56 21.68 -11.78
C PHE A 234 -12.77 20.42 -11.45
N PRO A 235 -11.54 20.54 -10.91
CA PRO A 235 -10.84 19.41 -10.34
C PRO A 235 -11.69 18.77 -9.25
N PHE A 236 -11.72 17.45 -9.21
CA PHE A 236 -12.43 16.71 -8.18
C PHE A 236 -11.66 15.48 -7.74
N TRP A 237 -12.03 14.97 -6.57
CA TRP A 237 -11.69 13.62 -6.17
C TRP A 237 -12.86 12.93 -5.50
N LEU A 238 -12.95 11.62 -5.73
CA LEU A 238 -13.93 10.72 -5.13
C LEU A 238 -13.17 9.62 -4.40
N ARG A 239 -13.62 9.28 -3.19
CA ARG A 239 -13.09 8.15 -2.42
C ARG A 239 -14.18 7.12 -2.23
N PHE A 240 -13.87 5.89 -2.60
CA PHE A 240 -14.74 4.74 -2.50
C PHE A 240 -14.15 3.69 -1.56
N GLU A 241 -15.05 2.98 -0.89
CA GLU A 241 -14.77 1.73 -0.18
C GLU A 241 -15.33 0.56 -0.97
N ALA A 242 -14.57 -0.52 -1.10
CA ALA A 242 -15.04 -1.80 -1.61
C ALA A 242 -14.72 -2.94 -0.63
N PRO A 243 -15.65 -3.91 -0.42
CA PRO A 243 -15.32 -5.13 0.28
C PRO A 243 -14.26 -5.93 -0.47
N VAL A 244 -13.22 -6.41 0.20
CA VAL A 244 -12.18 -7.28 -0.38
C VAL A 244 -12.76 -8.52 -1.07
N LYS A 245 -13.88 -9.06 -0.58
CA LYS A 245 -14.56 -10.22 -1.19
C LYS A 245 -15.20 -9.89 -2.54
N LYS A 246 -15.49 -8.61 -2.78
CA LYS A 246 -16.13 -8.10 -3.98
C LYS A 246 -15.55 -6.71 -4.32
N PRO A 247 -14.31 -6.65 -4.82
CA PRO A 247 -13.58 -5.39 -5.02
C PRO A 247 -14.25 -4.39 -5.97
N THR A 248 -15.24 -4.83 -6.75
CA THR A 248 -16.01 -4.00 -7.68
C THR A 248 -17.32 -3.47 -7.09
N GLU A 249 -17.73 -3.87 -5.87
CA GLU A 249 -18.89 -3.28 -5.19
C GLU A 249 -18.47 -1.99 -4.45
N LEU A 250 -18.32 -0.91 -5.22
CA LEU A 250 -17.84 0.37 -4.73
C LEU A 250 -18.94 1.19 -4.04
N THR A 251 -18.63 1.73 -2.87
CA THR A 251 -19.48 2.66 -2.11
C THR A 251 -18.75 3.98 -1.95
N LEU A 252 -19.33 5.08 -2.46
CA LEU A 252 -18.78 6.42 -2.27
C LEU A 252 -18.83 6.78 -0.78
N VAL A 253 -17.68 7.10 -0.19
CA VAL A 253 -17.55 7.46 1.24
C VAL A 253 -17.09 8.89 1.46
N ALA A 254 -16.42 9.50 0.49
CA ALA A 254 -16.09 10.92 0.49
C ALA A 254 -15.91 11.44 -0.93
N HIS A 255 -16.11 12.74 -1.12
CA HIS A 255 -15.86 13.43 -2.37
C HIS A 255 -15.46 14.88 -2.12
N HIS A 256 -14.91 15.53 -3.13
CA HIS A 256 -14.65 16.97 -3.14
C HIS A 256 -14.60 17.47 -4.58
N PHE A 257 -15.19 18.64 -4.80
CA PHE A 257 -15.07 19.44 -6.02
C PHE A 257 -14.41 20.76 -5.66
N ASP A 258 -13.39 21.16 -6.41
CA ASP A 258 -12.76 22.47 -6.28
C ASP A 258 -13.51 23.47 -7.17
N ASP A 259 -14.43 24.22 -6.57
CA ASP A 259 -15.22 25.27 -7.22
C ASP A 259 -14.61 26.68 -7.08
N THR A 260 -13.36 26.79 -6.62
CA THR A 260 -12.75 28.10 -6.34
C THR A 260 -12.66 29.00 -7.58
N SER A 261 -12.54 28.40 -8.77
CA SER A 261 -12.49 29.09 -10.07
C SER A 261 -13.78 29.87 -10.39
N TRP A 262 -14.90 29.60 -9.72
CA TRP A 262 -16.16 30.31 -9.92
C TRP A 262 -16.23 31.69 -9.26
N TYR A 263 -15.45 31.91 -8.20
CA TYR A 263 -15.51 33.14 -7.42
C TYR A 263 -14.46 34.17 -7.82
N THR A 264 -13.69 33.89 -8.87
CA THR A 264 -12.61 34.73 -9.43
C THR A 264 -12.92 35.19 -10.84
#